data_AF-A0A1I8ASV5-F1
#
_entry.id   AF-A0A1I8ASV5-F1
#
_cell.length_a   1.000
_cell.length_b   1.000
_cell.length_c   1.000
_cell.angle_alpha   90.00
_cell.angle_beta   90.00
_cell.angle_gamma   90.00
#
_symmetry.space_group_name_H-M   'P 1'
#
loop_
_entity.id
_entity.type
_entity.pdbx_description
1 polymer ?
#
loop_
_entity_poly.entity_id
_entity_poly.type
_entity_poly.pdbx_seq_one_letter_code
_entity_poly.pdbx_strand_id
1 'polypeptide(L)'
;MDTVPRKFVVSVVELFGRKTLDLLDEAVAHRLWKNVVDVHLSNREYYYVYVRMLTSGVQLIAEQVGTEIYEDISRIRKNGRFARIVGIEDKTDCYGYPRWEGAKTLREVDASKQLESVAAQIEQSSRFFARNLRCQDIMLRSLDSMFFGGIRLVYDGQTSLTFLEQQITNSPFLAYLSTKLLNRLLFVAQEYIVIPPWDFIHRRMFLKGTLS
;
A
#
# COMPACT_ATOMS: atom_id res chain seq x y z
N MET A 1 7.12 14.50 -36.53
CA MET A 1 6.56 14.42 -35.16
C MET A 1 7.73 14.46 -34.19
N ASP A 2 7.72 15.39 -33.25
CA ASP A 2 8.77 15.49 -32.25
C ASP A 2 8.79 14.22 -31.39
N THR A 3 9.98 13.64 -31.24
CA THR A 3 10.15 12.39 -30.49
C THR A 3 9.96 12.70 -29.01
N VAL A 4 9.01 12.03 -28.36
CA VAL A 4 8.81 12.14 -26.92
C VAL A 4 10.12 11.80 -26.19
N PRO A 5 10.63 12.67 -25.30
CA PRO A 5 11.88 12.39 -24.60
C PRO A 5 11.80 11.07 -23.82
N ARG A 6 12.81 10.22 -23.96
CA ARG A 6 12.86 8.91 -23.25
C ARG A 6 12.67 9.06 -21.74
N LYS A 7 13.20 10.14 -21.15
CA LYS A 7 13.04 10.44 -19.71
C LYS A 7 11.57 10.59 -19.32
N PHE A 8 10.75 11.22 -20.16
CA PHE A 8 9.32 11.36 -19.91
C PHE A 8 8.64 9.99 -19.87
N VAL A 9 8.92 9.11 -20.84
CA VAL A 9 8.36 7.76 -20.89
C VAL A 9 8.74 6.97 -19.64
N VAL A 10 10.00 7.04 -19.20
CA VAL A 10 10.47 6.38 -17.97
C VAL A 10 9.70 6.90 -16.75
N SER A 11 9.61 8.22 -16.57
CA SER A 11 8.89 8.80 -15.42
C SER A 11 7.41 8.43 -15.40
N VAL A 12 6.75 8.33 -16.55
CA VAL A 12 5.35 7.88 -16.64
C VAL A 12 5.21 6.40 -16.25
N VAL A 13 6.07 5.53 -16.80
CA VAL A 13 6.07 4.09 -16.49
C VAL A 13 6.40 3.80 -15.03
N GLU A 14 7.23 4.63 -14.40
CA GLU A 14 7.56 4.53 -12.98
C GLU A 14 6.35 4.69 -12.06
N LEU A 15 5.34 5.47 -12.47
CA LEU A 15 4.12 5.73 -11.69
C LEU A 15 3.10 4.60 -11.73
N PHE A 16 3.13 3.77 -12.78
CA PHE A 16 2.17 2.69 -12.92
C PHE A 16 2.41 1.59 -11.91
N GLY A 17 1.36 0.98 -11.37
CA GLY A 17 1.42 -0.23 -10.57
C GLY A 17 1.46 -1.50 -11.46
N ARG A 18 1.56 -2.68 -10.84
CA ARG A 18 1.67 -3.98 -11.56
C ARG A 18 0.63 -4.16 -12.65
N LYS A 19 -0.65 -4.10 -12.29
CA LYS A 19 -1.76 -4.35 -13.20
C LYS A 19 -1.74 -3.42 -14.41
N THR A 20 -1.43 -2.15 -14.19
CA THR A 20 -1.37 -1.15 -15.28
C THR A 20 -0.18 -1.40 -16.18
N LEU A 21 0.97 -1.82 -15.64
CA LEU A 21 2.13 -2.21 -16.46
C LEU A 21 1.84 -3.46 -17.30
N ASP A 22 1.19 -4.48 -16.73
CA ASP A 22 0.83 -5.70 -17.46
C ASP A 22 -0.07 -5.37 -18.66
N LEU A 23 -1.09 -4.52 -18.46
CA LEU A 23 -1.96 -4.05 -19.55
C LEU A 23 -1.21 -3.23 -20.60
N LEU A 24 -0.27 -2.40 -20.15
CA LEU A 24 0.55 -1.58 -21.05
C LEU A 24 1.49 -2.45 -21.90
N ASP A 25 1.98 -3.56 -21.35
CA ASP A 25 2.83 -4.52 -22.05
C ASP A 25 2.18 -5.10 -23.29
N GLU A 26 0.90 -5.44 -23.16
CA GLU A 26 0.05 -6.02 -24.21
C GLU A 26 -0.34 -4.95 -25.24
N ALA A 27 -0.62 -3.73 -24.80
CA ALA A 27 -1.16 -2.67 -25.65
C ALA A 27 -0.09 -1.91 -26.46
N VAL A 28 1.14 -1.84 -25.98
CA VAL A 28 2.17 -0.98 -26.58
C VAL A 28 3.00 -1.71 -27.62
N ALA A 29 2.79 -1.36 -28.89
CA ALA A 29 3.65 -1.78 -30.00
C ALA A 29 4.84 -0.82 -30.25
N HIS A 30 4.80 0.41 -29.70
CA HIS A 30 5.83 1.41 -29.98
C HIS A 30 7.16 1.05 -29.32
N ARG A 31 8.20 0.82 -30.13
CA ARG A 31 9.52 0.32 -29.69
C ARG A 31 10.12 1.03 -28.47
N LEU A 32 10.06 2.37 -28.41
CA LEU A 32 10.60 3.13 -27.28
C LEU A 32 9.86 2.81 -25.97
N TRP A 33 8.53 2.75 -26.03
CA TRP A 33 7.70 2.48 -24.86
C TRP A 33 7.83 1.02 -24.46
N LYS A 34 7.76 0.10 -25.42
CA LYS A 34 7.90 -1.34 -25.18
C LYS A 34 9.21 -1.66 -24.44
N ASN A 35 10.34 -1.13 -24.92
CA ASN A 35 11.63 -1.31 -24.25
C ASN A 35 11.64 -0.79 -22.81
N VAL A 36 10.96 0.32 -22.51
CA VAL A 36 10.89 0.87 -21.15
C VAL A 36 9.98 0.00 -20.29
N VAL A 37 8.82 -0.40 -20.80
CA VAL A 37 7.86 -1.28 -20.12
C VAL A 37 8.51 -2.63 -19.79
N ASP A 38 9.15 -3.28 -20.77
CA ASP A 38 9.85 -4.55 -20.59
C ASP A 38 10.92 -4.47 -19.49
N VAL A 39 11.70 -3.39 -19.45
CA VAL A 39 12.70 -3.15 -18.40
C VAL A 39 12.03 -3.01 -17.03
N HIS A 40 10.91 -2.29 -16.93
CA HIS A 40 10.20 -2.17 -15.66
C HIS A 40 9.56 -3.49 -15.24
N LEU A 41 8.92 -4.24 -16.13
CA LEU A 41 8.30 -5.52 -15.80
C LEU A 41 9.32 -6.57 -15.33
N SER A 42 10.46 -6.66 -16.02
CA SER A 42 11.49 -7.66 -15.71
C SER A 42 12.28 -7.38 -14.42
N ASN A 43 12.41 -6.10 -14.02
CA ASN A 43 13.25 -5.72 -12.88
C ASN A 43 12.44 -5.31 -11.64
N ARG A 44 11.13 -5.10 -11.77
CA ARG A 44 10.29 -4.63 -10.67
C ARG A 44 10.05 -5.72 -9.65
N GLU A 45 10.32 -5.38 -8.39
CA GLU A 45 10.12 -6.24 -7.25
C GLU A 45 9.06 -5.62 -6.33
N TYR A 46 8.17 -6.47 -5.82
CA TYR A 46 7.07 -6.05 -4.97
C TYR A 46 7.30 -6.54 -3.55
N TYR A 47 6.97 -5.70 -2.58
CA TYR A 47 7.24 -5.97 -1.17
C TYR A 47 6.04 -5.69 -0.28
N TYR A 48 5.86 -6.52 0.75
CA TYR A 48 5.15 -6.16 1.96
C TYR A 48 6.16 -5.72 3.02
N VAL A 49 5.87 -4.63 3.72
CA VAL A 49 6.64 -4.23 4.91
C VAL A 49 5.84 -4.60 6.15
N TYR A 50 6.46 -5.36 7.04
CA TYR A 50 5.85 -5.71 8.31
C TYR A 50 6.47 -4.96 9.46
N VAL A 51 5.61 -4.46 10.34
CA VAL A 51 5.98 -3.79 11.58
C VAL A 51 5.54 -4.65 12.75
N ARG A 52 6.41 -4.83 13.75
CA ARG A 52 6.08 -5.53 14.98
C ARG A 52 6.54 -4.73 16.18
N MET A 53 5.62 -4.48 17.10
CA MET A 53 5.94 -3.91 18.40
C MET A 53 6.39 -5.00 19.37
N LEU A 54 7.47 -4.73 20.07
CA LEU A 54 7.99 -5.52 21.18
C LEU A 54 8.03 -4.64 22.44
N THR A 55 8.18 -5.26 23.60
CA THR A 55 8.46 -4.52 24.85
C THR A 55 9.79 -3.76 24.78
N SER A 56 10.77 -4.31 24.06
CA SER A 56 12.12 -3.75 23.91
C SER A 56 12.31 -2.79 22.72
N GLY A 57 11.31 -2.63 21.86
CA GLY A 57 11.42 -1.77 20.67
C GLY A 57 10.51 -2.19 19.52
N VAL A 58 10.96 -1.94 18.30
CA VAL A 58 10.20 -2.18 17.06
C VAL A 58 11.04 -3.01 16.11
N GLN A 59 10.46 -3.99 15.45
CA GLN A 59 11.10 -4.70 14.34
C GLN A 59 10.42 -4.34 13.02
N LEU A 60 11.25 -4.21 11.98
CA LEU A 60 10.82 -4.01 10.60
C LEU A 60 11.44 -5.09 9.73
N ILE A 61 10.63 -5.70 8.87
CA ILE A 61 11.11 -6.60 7.82
C ILE A 61 10.35 -6.34 6.52
N ALA A 62 10.98 -6.67 5.40
CA ALA A 62 10.39 -6.66 4.08
C ALA A 62 10.23 -8.10 3.58
N GLU A 63 9.03 -8.48 3.16
CA GLU A 63 8.77 -9.72 2.43
C GLU A 63 8.67 -9.42 0.95
N GLN A 64 9.43 -10.14 0.12
CA GLN A 64 9.26 -10.08 -1.34
C GLN A 64 8.02 -10.89 -1.75
N VAL A 65 7.06 -10.22 -2.40
CA VAL A 65 5.75 -10.79 -2.77
C VAL A 65 5.91 -12.03 -3.66
N GLY A 66 5.19 -13.09 -3.29
CA GLY A 66 5.22 -14.37 -4.03
C GLY A 66 6.42 -15.25 -3.67
N THR A 67 7.15 -14.89 -2.62
CA THR A 67 8.28 -15.65 -2.08
C THR A 67 8.14 -15.77 -0.56
N GLU A 68 8.96 -16.62 0.07
CA GLU A 68 9.09 -16.69 1.54
C GLU A 68 10.37 -15.99 2.03
N ILE A 69 10.85 -15.00 1.27
CA ILE A 69 12.10 -14.30 1.56
C ILE A 69 11.77 -13.06 2.41
N TYR A 70 12.30 -13.04 3.65
CA TYR A 70 12.21 -11.90 4.57
C TYR A 70 13.58 -11.27 4.74
N GLU A 71 13.65 -9.97 4.55
CA GLU A 71 14.90 -9.24 4.57
C GLU A 71 14.78 -7.90 5.29
N ASP A 72 15.94 -7.29 5.55
CA ASP A 72 16.01 -5.93 6.04
C ASP A 72 15.48 -4.94 4.98
N ILE A 73 14.74 -3.92 5.42
CA ILE A 73 14.10 -2.96 4.52
C ILE A 73 15.10 -2.19 3.65
N SER A 74 16.39 -2.17 4.02
CA SER A 74 17.45 -1.56 3.22
C SER A 74 17.56 -2.17 1.83
N ARG A 75 17.08 -3.40 1.60
CA ARG A 75 17.01 -3.99 0.26
C ARG A 75 16.06 -3.21 -0.66
N ILE A 76 14.92 -2.76 -0.16
CA ILE A 76 13.97 -1.91 -0.92
C ILE A 76 14.68 -0.64 -1.37
N ARG A 77 15.44 0.00 -0.47
CA ARG A 77 16.22 1.21 -0.80
C ARG A 77 17.28 0.95 -1.86
N LYS A 78 17.97 -0.20 -1.78
CA LYS A 78 18.99 -0.59 -2.77
C LYS A 78 18.40 -0.82 -4.15
N ASN A 79 17.20 -1.41 -4.24
CA ASN A 79 16.51 -1.62 -5.52
C ASN A 79 15.71 -0.38 -5.99
N GLY A 80 15.63 0.66 -5.15
CA GLY A 80 15.30 2.05 -5.51
C GLY A 80 14.15 2.18 -6.51
N ARG A 81 14.49 2.47 -7.77
CA ARG A 81 13.55 2.73 -8.89
C ARG A 81 12.61 1.57 -9.19
N PHE A 82 12.96 0.33 -8.86
CA PHE A 82 12.21 -0.86 -9.20
C PHE A 82 11.51 -1.51 -8.01
N ALA A 83 11.86 -1.16 -6.77
CA ALA A 83 11.12 -1.67 -5.62
C ALA A 83 9.76 -0.99 -5.48
N ARG A 84 8.73 -1.76 -5.17
CA ARG A 84 7.35 -1.29 -4.94
C ARG A 84 6.78 -1.89 -3.68
N ILE A 85 6.38 -1.07 -2.71
CA ILE A 85 5.72 -1.53 -1.49
C ILE A 85 4.22 -1.55 -1.74
N VAL A 86 3.64 -2.75 -1.75
CA VAL A 86 2.21 -2.98 -2.00
C VAL A 86 1.39 -2.97 -0.71
N GLY A 87 2.04 -3.05 0.44
CA GLY A 87 1.38 -2.89 1.72
C GLY A 87 2.34 -2.80 2.88
N ILE A 88 1.88 -2.12 3.92
CA ILE A 88 2.54 -1.99 5.21
C ILE A 88 1.57 -2.51 6.26
N GLU A 89 1.96 -3.55 6.98
CA GLU A 89 1.07 -4.20 7.96
C GLU A 89 1.72 -4.36 9.32
N ASP A 90 0.96 -4.04 10.35
CA ASP A 90 1.24 -4.38 11.73
C ASP A 90 0.92 -5.85 12.01
N LYS A 91 1.95 -6.56 12.47
CA LYS A 91 1.94 -7.98 12.84
C LYS A 91 2.29 -8.20 14.31
N THR A 92 2.13 -7.19 15.17
CA THR A 92 2.42 -7.25 16.62
C THR A 92 1.80 -8.47 17.29
N ASP A 93 0.51 -8.73 17.03
CA ASP A 93 -0.25 -9.81 17.69
C ASP A 93 -0.35 -11.09 16.83
N CYS A 94 0.46 -11.23 15.77
CA CYS A 94 0.39 -12.38 14.88
C CYS A 94 1.38 -13.47 15.32
N TYR A 95 0.86 -14.62 15.73
CA TYR A 95 1.66 -15.81 16.04
C TYR A 95 1.93 -16.59 14.74
N GLY A 96 3.21 -16.77 14.39
CA GLY A 96 3.63 -17.71 13.35
C GLY A 96 4.00 -17.12 11.98
N TYR A 97 3.61 -15.88 11.66
CA TYR A 97 4.00 -15.23 10.40
C TYR A 97 4.01 -13.70 10.53
N PRO A 98 5.00 -13.01 9.95
CA PRO A 98 6.16 -13.52 9.21
C PRO A 98 7.24 -14.11 10.14
N ARG A 99 8.29 -14.73 9.57
CA ARG A 99 9.47 -15.15 10.34
C ARG A 99 10.30 -13.92 10.73
N TRP A 100 10.51 -13.73 12.03
CA TRP A 100 11.26 -12.58 12.58
C TRP A 100 12.70 -12.94 12.96
N GLU A 101 13.15 -14.16 12.65
CA GLU A 101 14.54 -14.57 12.92
C GLU A 101 15.51 -13.61 12.21
N GLY A 102 16.45 -13.03 12.97
CA GLY A 102 17.42 -12.08 12.45
C GLY A 102 16.91 -10.64 12.27
N ALA A 103 15.62 -10.37 12.50
CA ALA A 103 15.09 -9.01 12.44
C ALA A 103 15.69 -8.14 13.55
N LYS A 104 16.30 -7.02 13.18
CA LYS A 104 16.90 -6.08 14.13
C LYS A 104 15.82 -5.36 14.93
N THR A 105 15.96 -5.33 16.25
CA THR A 105 15.14 -4.47 17.12
C THR A 105 15.67 -3.03 17.06
N LEU A 106 14.77 -2.09 16.78
CA LEU A 106 15.00 -0.67 16.63
C LEU A 106 14.29 0.10 17.74
N ARG A 107 14.78 1.31 18.04
CA ARG A 107 13.97 2.29 18.78
C ARG A 107 12.87 2.82 17.87
N GLU A 108 11.77 3.29 18.46
CA GLU A 108 10.62 3.81 17.69
C GLU A 108 11.01 4.91 16.69
N VAL A 109 11.87 5.84 17.11
CA VAL A 109 12.38 6.91 16.23
C VAL A 109 13.23 6.38 15.07
N ASP A 110 13.99 5.31 15.30
CA ASP A 110 14.83 4.70 14.25
C ASP A 110 13.97 3.90 13.27
N ALA A 111 12.92 3.23 13.76
CA ALA A 111 11.93 2.55 12.93
C ALA A 111 11.11 3.53 12.08
N SER A 112 10.70 4.66 12.65
CA SER A 112 9.99 5.72 11.93
C SER A 112 10.82 6.27 10.77
N LYS A 113 12.08 6.64 11.04
CA LYS A 113 13.03 7.08 10.00
C LYS A 113 13.26 6.03 8.91
N GLN A 114 13.27 4.76 9.29
CA GLN A 114 13.41 3.65 8.35
C GLN A 114 12.19 3.55 7.41
N LEU A 115 10.97 3.64 7.93
CA LEU A 115 9.74 3.68 7.13
C LEU A 115 9.70 4.91 6.21
N GLU A 116 10.03 6.09 6.72
CA GLU A 116 10.10 7.33 5.94
C GLU A 116 11.11 7.19 4.78
N SER A 117 12.26 6.55 5.02
CA SER A 117 13.29 6.36 3.99
C SER A 117 12.87 5.47 2.81
N VAL A 118 11.77 4.74 2.95
CA VAL A 118 11.17 3.92 1.87
C VAL A 118 9.82 4.44 1.39
N ALA A 119 9.39 5.62 1.85
CA ALA A 119 8.07 6.18 1.52
C ALA A 119 7.87 6.36 0.00
N ALA A 120 8.90 6.81 -0.72
CA ALA A 120 8.84 7.01 -2.17
C ALA A 120 8.64 5.71 -2.98
N GLN A 121 8.88 4.53 -2.38
CA GLN A 121 8.65 3.23 -3.03
C GLN A 121 7.24 2.68 -2.77
N ILE A 122 6.42 3.34 -1.96
CA ILE A 122 5.05 2.93 -1.66
C ILE A 122 4.17 3.16 -2.89
N GLU A 123 3.49 2.10 -3.34
CA GLU A 123 2.51 2.23 -4.41
C GLU A 123 1.29 3.02 -3.93
N GLN A 124 0.72 3.84 -4.81
CA GLN A 124 -0.46 4.66 -4.47
C GLN A 124 -1.69 3.79 -4.12
N SER A 125 -1.79 2.58 -4.68
CA SER A 125 -2.82 1.60 -4.35
C SER A 125 -2.43 0.66 -3.19
N SER A 126 -1.36 0.97 -2.45
CA SER A 126 -0.87 0.12 -1.37
C SER A 126 -1.83 0.09 -0.18
N ARG A 127 -1.64 -0.91 0.68
CA ARG A 127 -2.43 -1.11 1.89
C ARG A 127 -1.69 -0.57 3.12
N PHE A 128 -2.42 0.10 4.02
CA PHE A 128 -1.93 0.55 5.31
C PHE A 128 -2.75 -0.09 6.43
N PHE A 129 -2.21 -1.10 7.11
CA PHE A 129 -2.93 -1.85 8.13
C PHE A 129 -2.23 -1.77 9.50
N ALA A 130 -2.80 -1.01 10.43
CA ALA A 130 -2.36 -0.94 11.81
C ALA A 130 -3.37 -1.63 12.75
N ARG A 131 -2.89 -2.45 13.69
CA ARG A 131 -3.72 -3.26 14.61
C ARG A 131 -3.46 -2.93 16.10
N ASN A 132 -2.34 -2.31 16.38
CA ASN A 132 -1.83 -1.85 17.66
C ASN A 132 -1.65 -0.32 17.60
N LEU A 133 -2.10 0.38 18.64
CA LEU A 133 -2.06 1.85 18.70
C LEU A 133 -0.63 2.40 18.63
N ARG A 134 0.32 1.81 19.35
CA ARG A 134 1.72 2.26 19.32
C ARG A 134 2.35 2.06 17.95
N CYS A 135 2.02 0.95 17.28
CA CYS A 135 2.47 0.71 15.92
C CYS A 135 1.86 1.73 14.95
N GLN A 136 0.57 2.01 15.10
CA GLN A 136 -0.15 3.01 14.31
C GLN A 136 0.52 4.38 14.42
N ASP A 137 0.85 4.83 15.62
CA ASP A 137 1.49 6.14 15.82
C ASP A 137 2.81 6.26 15.06
N ILE A 138 3.64 5.21 15.09
CA ILE A 138 4.92 5.17 14.38
C ILE A 138 4.70 5.20 12.87
N MET A 139 3.76 4.39 12.37
CA MET A 139 3.46 4.33 10.95
C MET A 139 2.86 5.64 10.43
N LEU A 140 1.91 6.24 11.16
CA LEU A 140 1.29 7.51 10.79
C LEU A 140 2.30 8.65 10.81
N ARG A 141 3.13 8.78 11.86
CA ARG A 141 4.20 9.81 11.90
C ARG A 141 5.16 9.74 10.73
N SER A 142 5.34 8.55 10.14
CA SER A 142 6.30 8.34 9.07
C SER A 142 5.68 8.52 7.68
N LEU A 143 4.35 8.38 7.55
CA LEU A 143 3.67 8.15 6.28
C LEU A 143 2.33 8.94 6.16
N ASP A 144 2.11 9.94 7.00
CA ASP A 144 0.91 10.78 7.01
C ASP A 144 0.66 11.52 5.69
N SER A 145 1.73 11.87 4.98
CA SER A 145 1.71 12.54 3.68
C SER A 145 1.42 11.60 2.50
N MET A 146 1.39 10.28 2.72
CA MET A 146 1.20 9.28 1.66
C MET A 146 -0.28 8.96 1.46
N PHE A 147 -0.65 8.56 0.24
CA PHE A 147 -2.01 8.11 -0.09
C PHE A 147 -2.06 6.61 -0.28
N PHE A 148 -3.11 5.99 0.27
CA PHE A 148 -3.27 4.54 0.28
C PHE A 148 -4.55 4.12 -0.45
N GLY A 149 -4.51 2.92 -1.04
CA GLY A 149 -5.66 2.30 -1.68
C GLY A 149 -6.51 1.47 -0.72
N GLY A 150 -5.95 1.04 0.42
CA GLY A 150 -6.70 0.33 1.44
C GLY A 150 -6.19 0.65 2.83
N ILE A 151 -7.07 1.01 3.75
CA ILE A 151 -6.68 1.43 5.10
C ILE A 151 -7.44 0.62 6.13
N ARG A 152 -6.71 0.11 7.13
CA ARG A 152 -7.26 -0.46 8.36
C ARG A 152 -6.53 0.13 9.56
N LEU A 153 -7.27 0.77 10.46
CA LEU A 153 -6.70 1.42 11.64
C LEU A 153 -7.39 0.96 12.92
N VAL A 154 -6.71 1.16 14.05
CA VAL A 154 -7.35 1.25 15.36
C VAL A 154 -7.78 2.70 15.54
N TYR A 155 -9.06 2.92 15.80
CA TYR A 155 -9.54 4.28 16.00
C TYR A 155 -8.96 4.87 17.29
N ASP A 156 -8.27 6.00 17.15
CA ASP A 156 -7.58 6.73 18.22
C ASP A 156 -8.09 8.18 18.29
N GLY A 157 -9.41 8.36 18.21
CA GLY A 157 -10.02 9.69 18.24
C GLY A 157 -9.61 10.56 17.04
N GLN A 158 -9.24 11.80 17.33
CA GLN A 158 -9.04 12.85 16.32
C GLN A 158 -7.90 12.52 15.35
N THR A 159 -6.82 11.90 15.81
CA THR A 159 -5.67 11.55 14.95
C THR A 159 -6.09 10.62 13.82
N SER A 160 -6.84 9.56 14.15
CA SER A 160 -7.37 8.62 13.16
C SER A 160 -8.39 9.28 12.25
N LEU A 161 -9.26 10.13 12.80
CA LEU A 161 -10.29 10.82 12.02
C LEU A 161 -9.67 11.76 10.98
N THR A 162 -8.76 12.64 11.39
CA THR A 162 -8.08 13.59 10.50
C THR A 162 -7.31 12.87 9.39
N PHE A 163 -6.58 11.79 9.72
CA PHE A 163 -5.92 10.99 8.70
C PHE A 163 -6.92 10.38 7.70
N LEU A 164 -8.02 9.79 8.18
CA LEU A 164 -9.03 9.20 7.30
C LEU A 164 -9.73 10.24 6.42
N GLU A 165 -10.07 11.41 6.96
CA GLU A 165 -10.64 12.54 6.20
C GLU A 165 -9.70 12.98 5.07
N GLN A 166 -8.41 13.11 5.38
CA GLN A 166 -7.38 13.44 4.39
C GLN A 166 -7.32 12.37 3.28
N GLN A 167 -7.38 11.09 3.62
CA GLN A 167 -7.32 9.99 2.65
C GLN A 167 -8.57 9.94 1.77
N ILE A 168 -9.77 10.09 2.36
CA ILE A 168 -11.04 10.11 1.63
C ILE A 168 -11.09 11.27 0.63
N THR A 169 -10.59 12.43 1.05
CA THR A 169 -10.64 13.64 0.22
C THR A 169 -9.63 13.59 -0.92
N ASN A 170 -8.45 13.02 -0.70
CA ASN A 170 -7.30 13.21 -1.60
C ASN A 170 -6.78 11.94 -2.28
N SER A 171 -7.17 10.73 -1.84
CA SER A 171 -6.68 9.48 -2.45
C SER A 171 -7.63 8.98 -3.54
N PRO A 172 -7.29 9.09 -4.84
CA PRO A 172 -8.13 8.57 -5.92
C PRO A 172 -8.09 7.04 -6.03
N PHE A 173 -7.22 6.37 -5.25
CA PHE A 173 -7.05 4.92 -5.27
C PHE A 173 -7.75 4.22 -4.11
N LEU A 174 -8.38 4.99 -3.21
CA LEU A 174 -8.98 4.47 -1.99
C LEU A 174 -10.18 3.58 -2.33
N ALA A 175 -10.00 2.27 -2.12
CA ALA A 175 -11.00 1.25 -2.40
C ALA A 175 -11.48 0.52 -1.13
N TYR A 176 -10.77 0.67 0.00
CA TYR A 176 -11.08 -0.04 1.23
C TYR A 176 -10.77 0.81 2.47
N LEU A 177 -11.77 0.90 3.37
CA LEU A 177 -11.63 1.51 4.69
C LEU A 177 -12.20 0.58 5.76
N SER A 178 -11.49 0.45 6.87
CA SER A 178 -11.98 -0.27 8.05
C SER A 178 -11.36 0.30 9.31
N THR A 179 -12.15 0.51 10.36
CA THR A 179 -11.59 0.76 11.70
C THR A 179 -12.05 -0.32 12.66
N LYS A 180 -11.15 -0.77 13.54
CA LYS A 180 -11.43 -1.86 14.49
C LYS A 180 -12.56 -1.52 15.47
N LEU A 181 -12.81 -0.23 15.74
CA LEU A 181 -13.87 0.23 16.64
C LEU A 181 -15.20 0.56 15.93
N LEU A 182 -15.21 0.77 14.61
CA LEU A 182 -16.46 0.98 13.87
C LEU A 182 -17.38 -0.24 13.96
N ASN A 183 -16.87 -1.46 14.13
CA ASN A 183 -17.73 -2.63 14.35
C ASN A 183 -18.45 -2.64 15.71
N ARG A 184 -18.02 -1.83 16.70
CA ARG A 184 -18.78 -1.61 17.94
C ARG A 184 -19.74 -0.42 17.85
N LEU A 185 -19.47 0.55 16.97
CA LEU A 185 -20.27 1.76 16.77
C LEU A 185 -21.21 1.72 15.54
N LEU A 186 -21.12 0.69 14.70
CA LEU A 186 -22.08 0.45 13.61
C LEU A 186 -23.49 0.11 14.12
N PHE A 187 -23.67 -0.05 15.44
CA PHE A 187 -24.99 0.00 16.08
C PHE A 187 -25.54 1.41 16.32
N VAL A 188 -24.73 2.46 16.13
CA VAL A 188 -25.10 3.87 16.36
C VAL A 188 -25.04 4.69 15.07
N ALA A 189 -24.20 4.32 14.09
CA ALA A 189 -23.96 5.13 12.88
C ALA A 189 -24.81 4.75 11.64
N GLN A 190 -25.87 3.95 11.79
CA GLN A 190 -26.82 3.70 10.69
C GLN A 190 -27.64 4.94 10.29
N GLU A 191 -27.57 6.04 11.05
CA GLU A 191 -28.30 7.28 10.75
C GLU A 191 -27.52 8.31 9.90
N TYR A 192 -26.22 8.13 9.62
CA TYR A 192 -25.42 9.21 9.00
C TYR A 192 -24.64 8.85 7.72
N ILE A 193 -24.76 7.64 7.19
CA ILE A 193 -24.15 7.29 5.90
C ILE A 193 -25.24 7.19 4.83
N VAL A 194 -25.69 8.35 4.35
CA VAL A 194 -26.29 8.45 3.02
C VAL A 194 -25.15 8.33 2.01
N ILE A 195 -24.93 7.12 1.49
CA ILE A 195 -24.06 6.91 0.34
C ILE A 195 -24.72 7.62 -0.85
N PRO A 196 -24.08 8.62 -1.49
CA PRO A 196 -24.64 9.23 -2.69
C PRO A 196 -24.71 8.21 -3.84
N PRO A 197 -25.73 8.25 -4.72
CA PRO A 197 -26.17 7.09 -5.51
C PRO A 197 -25.30 6.73 -6.74
N TRP A 198 -24.08 7.25 -6.89
CA TRP A 198 -23.44 7.28 -8.22
C TRP A 198 -22.53 6.11 -8.59
N ASP A 199 -22.24 5.14 -7.71
CA ASP A 199 -21.35 4.00 -8.07
C ASP A 199 -21.99 2.60 -8.03
N PHE A 200 -23.26 2.49 -8.45
CA PHE A 200 -23.87 1.20 -8.80
C PHE A 200 -23.72 0.79 -10.28
N ILE A 201 -22.93 1.51 -11.09
CA ILE A 201 -22.86 1.32 -12.56
C ILE A 201 -21.58 0.58 -13.02
N HIS A 202 -21.12 -0.46 -12.33
CA HIS A 202 -20.24 -1.45 -12.99
C HIS A 202 -20.36 -2.91 -12.50
N ARG A 203 -21.31 -3.25 -11.63
CA ARG A 203 -21.62 -4.64 -11.23
C ARG A 203 -22.93 -5.18 -11.81
N ARG A 204 -23.21 -4.86 -13.08
CA ARG A 204 -24.32 -5.45 -13.85
C ARG A 204 -23.89 -5.89 -15.25
N MET A 205 -22.86 -6.72 -15.33
CA MET A 205 -22.64 -7.64 -16.44
C MET A 205 -22.21 -8.98 -15.82
N PHE A 206 -22.77 -10.08 -16.33
CA PHE A 206 -22.83 -11.42 -15.72
C PHE A 206 -23.89 -11.62 -14.64
N LEU A 207 -25.15 -11.73 -15.08
CA LEU A 207 -26.07 -12.84 -14.76
C LEU A 207 -27.40 -12.61 -15.50
N LYS A 208 -27.40 -12.90 -16.80
CA LYS A 208 -28.61 -13.24 -17.56
C LYS A 208 -28.24 -14.36 -18.52
N GLY A 209 -28.51 -15.58 -18.11
CA GLY A 209 -28.39 -16.78 -18.93
C GLY A 209 -29.13 -17.89 -18.21
N THR A 210 -30.10 -18.46 -18.92
CA THR A 210 -30.87 -19.69 -18.62
C THR A 210 -31.86 -19.64 -17.47
N LEU A 211 -33.14 -19.44 -17.80
CA LEU A 211 -34.20 -20.36 -17.43
C LEU A 211 -35.17 -20.49 -18.62
N SER A 212 -35.30 -21.73 -19.08
CA SER A 212 -36.40 -22.30 -19.87
C SER A 212 -37.72 -22.23 -19.14
#